data_AF-A0A932TMG9-F1
#
_entry.id   AF-A0A932TMG9-F1
#
_cell.length_a   1.000
_cell.length_b   1.000
_cell.length_c   1.000
_cell.angle_alpha   90.00
_cell.angle_beta   90.00
_cell.angle_gamma   90.00
#
_symmetry.space_group_name_H-M   'P 1'
#
loop_
_entity.id
_entity.type
_entity.pdbx_description
1 polymer ?
#
loop_
_entity_poly.entity_id
_entity_poly.type
_entity_poly.pdbx_seq_one_letter_code
_entity_poly.pdbx_strand_id
1 'polypeptide(L)'
;MPLFVSDHSNHYGALASAVNLIAEREMADGRAVVWEYAAGTSWSPASRWQIGLEASGNLTKERHRLGPTLAFDPNGSTRVLLGANFGLNKQSDDRIRMIAEYGWF
;
A
#
# COMPACT_ATOMS: atom_id res chain seq x y z
N MET A 1 -4.32 -5.31 3.08
CA MET A 1 -4.05 -5.68 1.67
C MET A 1 -2.94 -4.77 1.11
N PRO A 2 -1.92 -5.29 0.40
CA PRO A 2 -0.96 -4.46 -0.35
C PRO A 2 -1.64 -3.79 -1.55
N LEU A 3 -1.26 -2.56 -1.90
CA LEU A 3 -1.89 -1.83 -2.99
C LEU A 3 -1.34 -2.21 -4.37
N PHE A 4 -0.06 -2.56 -4.43
CA PHE A 4 0.62 -2.91 -5.67
C PHE A 4 0.93 -4.41 -5.68
N VAL A 5 -0.04 -5.20 -6.15
CA VAL A 5 0.21 -6.57 -6.61
C VAL A 5 0.45 -6.44 -8.12
N SER A 6 1.73 -6.37 -8.52
CA SER A 6 2.08 -6.32 -9.95
C SER A 6 2.20 -7.72 -10.50
N ASP A 7 1.63 -7.93 -11.68
CA ASP A 7 1.98 -9.04 -12.57
C ASP A 7 3.49 -8.98 -12.90
N HIS A 8 4.14 -10.13 -13.07
CA HIS A 8 5.60 -10.26 -13.26
C HIS A 8 6.11 -9.72 -14.62
N SER A 9 5.30 -8.94 -15.32
CA SER A 9 5.65 -8.34 -16.61
C SER A 9 6.64 -7.19 -16.41
N ASN A 10 7.92 -7.49 -16.68
CA ASN A 10 9.04 -6.54 -16.74
C ASN A 10 8.73 -5.35 -17.68
N HIS A 11 8.23 -4.25 -17.13
CA HIS A 11 8.07 -2.99 -17.86
C HIS A 11 8.90 -1.89 -17.18
N TYR A 12 10.15 -1.76 -17.62
CA TYR A 12 11.00 -0.62 -17.26
C TYR A 12 10.32 0.68 -17.69
N GLY A 13 10.29 1.67 -16.80
CA GLY A 13 9.65 2.96 -17.08
C GLY A 13 8.12 2.95 -16.98
N ALA A 14 7.50 1.85 -16.55
CA ALA A 14 6.05 1.79 -16.39
C ALA A 14 5.58 2.59 -15.18
N LEU A 15 4.48 3.32 -15.37
CA LEU A 15 3.65 3.88 -14.32
C LEU A 15 2.54 2.90 -13.99
N ALA A 16 2.34 2.63 -12.70
CA ALA A 16 1.24 1.80 -12.22
C ALA A 16 0.45 2.56 -11.15
N SER A 17 -0.87 2.51 -11.24
CA SER A 17 -1.76 3.12 -10.24
C SER A 17 -2.75 2.09 -9.74
N ALA A 18 -3.07 2.15 -8.45
CA ALA A 18 -4.00 1.26 -7.81
C ALA A 18 -4.86 2.01 -6.80
N VAL A 19 -6.08 1.50 -6.59
CA VAL A 19 -7.02 2.01 -5.61
C VAL A 19 -7.73 0.82 -4.98
N ASN A 20 -7.88 0.84 -3.66
CA ASN A 20 -8.60 -0.15 -2.90
C ASN A 20 -9.52 0.54 -1.89
N LEU A 21 -10.76 0.07 -1.82
CA LEU A 21 -11.76 0.53 -0.87
C LEU A 21 -12.16 -0.67 -0.01
N ILE A 22 -12.00 -0.54 1.30
CA ILE A 22 -12.16 -1.62 2.27
C ILE A 22 -13.31 -1.25 3.21
N ALA A 23 -14.25 -2.17 3.39
CA ALA A 23 -15.34 -2.05 4.35
C ALA A 23 -15.21 -3.16 5.38
N GLU A 24 -15.01 -2.81 6.64
CA GLU A 24 -14.89 -3.76 7.75
C GLU A 24 -16.05 -3.58 8.72
N ARG A 25 -16.68 -4.71 9.12
CA ARG A 25 -17.72 -4.73 10.15
C ARG A 25 -17.36 -5.76 11.20
N GLU A 26 -17.31 -5.32 12.46
CA GLU A 26 -17.07 -6.20 13.59
C GLU A 26 -18.37 -6.93 13.95
N MET A 27 -18.39 -8.25 13.75
CA MET A 27 -19.60 -9.08 13.91
C MET A 27 -20.00 -9.32 15.38
N ALA A 28 -19.04 -9.23 16.30
CA ALA A 28 -19.26 -9.57 17.72
C ALA A 28 -19.94 -8.45 18.53
N ASP A 29 -19.72 -7.19 18.15
CA ASP A 29 -19.97 -6.05 19.05
C ASP A 29 -21.02 -5.06 18.52
N GLY A 30 -21.66 -5.37 17.38
CA GLY A 30 -22.68 -4.50 16.78
C GLY A 30 -22.17 -3.12 16.33
N ARG A 31 -20.84 -2.94 16.20
CA ARG A 31 -20.23 -1.66 15.83
C ARG A 31 -20.56 -1.27 14.39
N ALA A 32 -20.54 0.04 14.14
CA ALA A 32 -20.74 0.63 12.81
C ALA A 32 -19.68 0.15 11.81
N VAL A 33 -20.04 0.11 10.53
CA VAL A 33 -19.11 -0.24 9.44
C VAL A 33 -17.99 0.79 9.37
N VAL A 34 -16.76 0.29 9.37
CA VAL A 34 -15.55 1.09 9.20
C VAL A 34 -15.15 1.09 7.74
N TRP A 35 -15.02 2.27 7.16
CA TRP A 35 -14.61 2.45 5.77
C TRP A 35 -13.16 2.91 5.73
N GLU A 36 -12.34 2.19 4.98
CA GLU A 36 -10.95 2.52 4.74
C GLU A 36 -10.66 2.59 3.24
N TYR A 37 -9.67 3.37 2.87
CA TYR A 37 -9.19 3.44 1.49
C TYR A 37 -7.67 3.36 1.48
N ALA A 38 -7.15 2.88 0.37
CA ALA A 38 -5.76 3.04 0.01
C ALA A 38 -5.69 3.32 -1.49
N ALA A 39 -4.82 4.24 -1.90
CA ALA A 39 -4.65 4.67 -3.28
C ALA A 39 -3.18 5.01 -3.50
N GLY A 40 -2.66 4.81 -4.69
CA GLY A 40 -1.24 5.02 -4.91
C GLY A 40 -0.86 4.96 -6.37
N THR A 41 0.28 5.59 -6.64
CA THR A 41 0.97 5.51 -7.92
C THR A 41 2.41 5.09 -7.71
N SER A 42 2.98 4.38 -8.66
CA SER A 42 4.36 3.91 -8.61
C SER A 42 5.00 3.92 -9.99
N TRP A 43 6.31 3.96 -9.99
CA TRP A 43 7.17 3.96 -11.16
C TRP A 43 8.32 2.96 -10.95
N SER A 44 8.64 2.20 -11.99
CA SER A 44 9.70 1.19 -11.95
C SER A 44 10.94 1.68 -12.71
N PRO A 45 11.89 2.37 -12.04
CA PRO A 45 13.12 2.85 -12.68
C PRO A 45 14.05 1.71 -13.13
N ALA A 46 13.95 0.54 -12.51
CA ALA A 46 14.72 -0.66 -12.85
C ALA A 46 13.86 -1.91 -12.65
N SER A 47 14.26 -3.06 -13.20
CA SER A 47 13.49 -4.32 -13.13
C SER A 47 13.21 -4.80 -11.71
N ARG A 48 14.07 -4.43 -10.76
CA ARG A 48 13.99 -4.90 -9.37
C ARG A 48 13.51 -3.85 -8.39
N TRP A 49 13.29 -2.62 -8.86
CA TRP A 49 12.99 -1.50 -7.98
C TRP A 49 11.73 -0.80 -8.46
N GLN A 50 10.85 -0.52 -7.52
CA GLN A 50 9.68 0.31 -7.75
C GLN A 50 9.61 1.36 -6.65
N ILE A 51 9.40 2.62 -7.04
CA ILE A 51 9.18 3.72 -6.10
C ILE A 51 7.79 4.28 -6.31
N GLY A 52 7.15 4.75 -5.26
CA GLY A 52 5.79 5.24 -5.37
C GLY A 52 5.38 6.14 -4.23
N LEU A 53 4.13 6.58 -4.31
CA LEU A 53 3.41 7.30 -3.27
C LEU A 53 2.14 6.53 -2.95
N GLU A 54 1.88 6.32 -1.67
CA GLU A 54 0.65 5.71 -1.17
C GLU A 54 -0.07 6.72 -0.28
N ALA A 55 -1.34 6.97 -0.59
CA ALA A 55 -2.30 7.60 0.29
C ALA A 55 -3.18 6.52 0.91
N SER A 56 -3.40 6.56 2.22
CA SER A 56 -4.30 5.63 2.89
C SER A 56 -5.08 6.34 3.98
N GLY A 57 -6.23 5.80 4.33
CA GLY A 57 -7.01 6.40 5.40
C GLY A 57 -8.21 5.59 5.84
N ASN A 58 -8.78 6.04 6.93
CA ASN A 58 -10.01 5.55 7.52
C ASN A 58 -11.01 6.71 7.50
N LEU A 59 -12.03 6.59 6.65
CA LEU A 59 -13.05 7.61 6.45
C LEU A 59 -13.94 7.74 7.70
N THR A 60 -14.21 6.63 8.40
CA THR A 60 -15.06 6.63 9.60
C THR A 60 -14.37 7.28 10.80
N LYS A 61 -13.04 7.13 10.92
CA LYS A 61 -12.24 7.66 12.04
C LYS A 61 -11.48 8.94 11.67
N GLU A 62 -11.73 9.48 10.48
CA GLU A 62 -11.05 10.66 9.93
C GLU A 62 -9.52 10.58 10.06
N ARG A 63 -8.92 9.44 9.68
CA ARG A 63 -7.45 9.28 9.70
C ARG A 63 -6.94 9.20 8.28
N HIS A 64 -6.03 10.08 7.90
CA HIS A 64 -5.46 10.16 6.56
C HIS A 64 -3.95 10.22 6.63
N ARG A 65 -3.31 9.44 5.76
CA ARG A 65 -1.87 9.35 5.67
C ARG A 65 -1.43 9.39 4.21
N LEU A 66 -0.23 9.88 4.00
CA LEU A 66 0.43 9.88 2.70
C LEU A 66 1.92 9.66 2.91
N GLY A 67 2.54 8.92 2.01
CA GLY A 67 3.99 8.98 1.92
C GLY A 67 4.62 8.04 0.90
N PRO A 68 5.95 8.04 0.86
CA PRO A 68 6.70 7.27 -0.11
C PRO A 68 6.65 5.77 0.17
N THR A 69 6.70 5.01 -0.91
CA THR A 69 6.86 3.57 -0.92
C THR A 69 8.04 3.18 -1.81
N LEU A 70 8.70 2.09 -1.43
CA LEU A 70 9.81 1.47 -2.14
C LEU A 70 9.57 -0.04 -2.13
N ALA A 71 9.51 -0.65 -3.30
CA ALA A 71 9.50 -2.10 -3.44
C ALA A 71 10.79 -2.60 -4.08
N PHE A 72 11.24 -3.76 -3.62
CA PHE A 72 12.44 -4.44 -4.08
C PHE A 72 12.17 -5.91 -4.34
N ASP A 73 12.54 -6.36 -5.54
CA ASP A 73 12.41 -7.75 -6.00
C ASP A 73 13.80 -8.37 -6.18
N PRO A 74 14.41 -8.96 -5.12
CA PRO A 74 15.78 -9.47 -5.18
C PRO A 74 15.99 -10.60 -6.20
N ASN A 75 15.02 -11.51 -6.30
CA ASN A 75 15.15 -12.78 -7.01
C ASN A 75 13.93 -13.15 -7.86
N GLY A 76 12.93 -12.26 -7.98
CA GLY A 76 11.69 -12.50 -8.73
C GLY A 76 10.65 -13.37 -8.03
N SER A 77 11.01 -14.14 -7.00
CA SER A 77 10.09 -14.93 -6.17
C SER A 77 9.70 -14.21 -4.88
N THR A 78 10.56 -13.31 -4.43
CA THR A 78 10.40 -12.53 -3.21
C THR A 78 10.23 -11.07 -3.60
N ARG A 79 9.28 -10.40 -2.93
CA ARG A 79 9.05 -8.96 -3.03
C ARG A 79 9.00 -8.36 -1.64
N VAL A 80 9.76 -7.29 -1.43
CA VAL A 80 9.74 -6.53 -0.18
C VAL A 80 9.27 -5.12 -0.48
N LEU A 81 8.17 -4.71 0.12
CA LEU A 81 7.66 -3.34 0.06
C LEU A 81 7.86 -2.66 1.42
N LEU A 82 8.51 -1.50 1.38
CA LEU A 82 8.69 -0.59 2.51
C LEU A 82 7.93 0.70 2.22
N GLY A 83 7.21 1.21 3.21
CA GLY A 83 6.49 2.46 3.12
C GLY A 83 6.63 3.27 4.40
N ALA A 84 6.80 4.58 4.25
CA ALA A 84 6.70 5.54 5.33
C ALA A 84 5.49 6.42 5.06
N ASN A 85 4.51 6.41 5.95
CA ASN A 85 3.24 7.12 5.81
C ASN A 85 3.15 8.16 6.92
N PHE A 86 3.01 9.42 6.54
CA PHE A 86 2.92 10.54 7.47
C PHE A 86 1.46 10.94 7.69
N GLY A 87 1.10 11.26 8.92
CA GLY A 87 -0.23 11.73 9.27
C GLY A 87 -0.55 13.07 8.62
N LEU A 88 -1.68 13.17 7.92
CA LEU A 88 -2.13 14.42 7.31
C LEU A 88 -3.04 15.25 8.23
N ASN A 89 -3.43 14.71 9.38
CA ASN A 89 -4.27 15.41 10.36
C ASN A 89 -3.97 14.97 11.79
N LYS A 90 -4.59 15.65 12.76
CA LYS A 90 -4.35 15.44 14.20
C LYS A 90 -4.77 14.04 14.68
N GLN A 91 -5.65 13.37 13.96
CA GLN A 91 -6.11 12.01 14.28
C GLN A 91 -5.18 10.92 13.72
N SER A 92 -4.16 11.30 12.94
CA SER A 92 -3.30 10.37 12.21
C SER A 92 -1.88 10.38 12.76
N ASP A 93 -1.45 9.24 13.26
CA ASP A 93 -0.06 9.02 13.60
C ASP A 93 0.76 8.61 12.36
N ASP A 94 2.05 8.95 12.39
CA ASP A 94 3.03 8.47 11.44
C ASP A 94 3.20 6.94 11.57
N ARG A 95 3.43 6.28 10.44
CA ARG A 95 3.53 4.82 10.38
C ARG A 95 4.57 4.37 9.38
N ILE A 96 5.40 3.43 9.80
CA ILE A 96 6.24 2.64 8.90
C ILE A 96 5.53 1.31 8.63
N ARG A 97 5.55 0.86 7.37
CA ARG A 97 4.97 -0.40 6.94
C ARG A 97 6.00 -1.19 6.15
N MET A 98 6.12 -2.46 6.46
CA MET A 98 6.85 -3.44 5.67
C MET A 98 5.90 -4.56 5.28
N ILE A 99 5.95 -4.98 4.03
CA ILE A 99 5.24 -6.14 3.50
C ILE A 99 6.28 -6.99 2.79
N ALA A 100 6.35 -8.26 3.14
CA ALA A 100 7.15 -9.23 2.41
C ALA A 100 6.19 -10.24 1.77
N GLU A 101 6.30 -10.40 0.47
CA GLU A 101 5.57 -11.39 -0.31
C GLU A 101 6.56 -12.42 -0.81
N TYR A 102 6.16 -13.70 -0.75
CA TYR A 102 6.94 -14.80 -1.24
C TYR A 102 6.02 -15.72 -2.05
N GLY A 103 6.28 -15.83 -3.35
CA GLY A 103 5.62 -16.78 -4.22
C GLY A 103 6.30 -18.15 -4.12
N TRP A 104 5.53 -19.18 -3.76
CA TRP A 104 5.95 -20.57 -3.90
C TRP A 104 5.48 -21.05 -5.27
N PHE A 105 6.42 -21.51 -6.10
CA PHE A 105 6.13 -22.34 -7.27
C PHE A 105 6.08 -23.81 -6.84
#